data_AF-A0A257LZ33-F1
#
_entry.id   AF-A0A257LZ33-F1
#
_cell.length_a   1.000
_cell.length_b   1.000
_cell.length_c   1.000
_cell.angle_alpha   90.00
_cell.angle_beta   90.00
_cell.angle_gamma   90.00
#
_symmetry.space_group_name_H-M   'P 1'
#
loop_
_entity.id
_entity.type
_entity.pdbx_description
1 polymer ?
#
loop_
_entity_poly.entity_id
_entity_poly.type
_entity_poly.pdbx_seq_one_letter_code
_entity_poly.pdbx_strand_id
1 'polypeptide(L)' 'MPSRGRHQSSSKECHLILKRIEAMEGVVAVIIGRSYGGKSLGQGSATGAIKVQRKISGGLKAVTQSEKGLQEIFIRTEAG' A
#
# COMPACT_ATOMS: atom_id res chain seq x y z
N MET A 1 6.59 15.89 -2.03
CA MET A 1 6.61 14.75 -1.07
C MET A 1 5.72 15.16 0.10
N PRO A 2 4.69 14.41 0.53
CA PRO A 2 3.88 14.88 1.64
C PRO A 2 4.76 14.95 2.90
N SER A 3 4.79 16.15 3.50
CA SER A 3 5.44 16.39 4.78
C SER A 3 4.71 15.62 5.88
N ARG A 4 5.49 15.08 6.82
CA ARG A 4 5.04 14.37 8.03
C ARG A 4 3.77 15.02 8.59
N GLY A 5 2.66 14.27 8.64
CA GLY A 5 1.39 14.78 9.15
C GLY A 5 0.15 13.95 8.82
N ARG A 6 0.19 13.04 7.85
CA ARG A 6 -0.93 12.13 7.58
C ARG A 6 -0.65 10.76 8.19
N HIS A 7 -1.51 10.36 9.14
CA HIS A 7 -1.45 9.11 9.89
C HIS A 7 -0.90 7.96 9.03
N GLN A 8 0.34 7.52 9.30
CA GLN A 8 0.97 6.37 8.62
C GLN A 8 0.52 5.03 9.22
N SER A 9 -0.48 5.04 10.11
CA SER A 9 -1.01 3.82 10.69
C SER A 9 -1.87 3.08 9.68
N SER A 10 -1.63 1.80 9.52
CA SER A 10 -2.60 0.86 8.98
C SER A 10 -2.89 -0.22 10.03
N SER A 11 -3.70 -1.23 9.69
CA SER A 11 -3.85 -2.40 10.54
C SER A 11 -2.54 -3.21 10.63
N LYS A 12 -2.42 -4.05 11.65
CA LYS A 12 -1.22 -4.87 11.89
C LYS A 12 -0.91 -5.78 10.70
N GLU A 13 -1.93 -6.36 10.10
CA GLU A 13 -1.86 -7.22 8.92
C GLU A 13 -1.34 -6.44 7.71
N CYS A 14 -1.82 -5.21 7.50
CA CYS A 14 -1.29 -4.35 6.46
C CYS A 14 0.20 -4.10 6.69
N HIS A 15 0.61 -3.71 7.90
CA HIS A 15 2.04 -3.48 8.19
C HIS A 15 2.90 -4.73 7.92
N LEU A 16 2.39 -5.93 8.22
CA LEU A 16 3.09 -7.18 7.94
C LEU A 16 3.25 -7.41 6.43
N ILE A 17 2.20 -7.15 5.64
CA ILE A 17 2.26 -7.27 4.17
C ILE A 17 3.19 -6.20 3.56
N LEU A 18 3.15 -4.96 4.05
CA LEU A 18 4.03 -3.90 3.54
C LEU A 18 5.50 -4.24 3.80
N LYS A 19 5.84 -4.75 5.00
CA LYS A 19 7.19 -5.24 5.30
C LYS A 19 7.63 -6.38 4.39
N ARG A 20 6.71 -7.30 4.03
CA ARG A 20 7.01 -8.38 3.08
C ARG A 20 7.30 -7.83 1.68
N ILE A 21 6.58 -6.81 1.23
CA ILE A 21 6.85 -6.16 -0.05
C ILE A 21 8.17 -5.41 -0.04
N GLU A 22 8.46 -4.67 1.03
CA GLU A 22 9.75 -3.97 1.19
C GLU A 22 10.95 -4.92 1.16
N ALA A 23 10.77 -6.17 1.57
CA ALA A 23 11.81 -7.19 1.54
C ALA A 23 11.98 -7.89 0.18
N MET A 24 11.16 -7.56 -0.83
CA MET A 24 11.28 -8.16 -2.16
C MET A 24 12.44 -7.54 -2.94
N GLU A 25 13.19 -8.37 -3.67
CA GLU A 25 14.27 -7.90 -4.54
C GLU A 25 13.74 -6.88 -5.58
N GLY A 26 14.51 -5.81 -5.78
CA GLY A 26 14.14 -4.71 -6.68
C GLY A 26 13.11 -3.73 -6.10
N VAL A 27 12.62 -3.91 -4.86
CA VAL A 27 11.80 -2.92 -4.15
C VAL A 27 12.70 -2.01 -3.32
N VAL A 28 12.62 -0.70 -3.58
CA VAL A 28 13.40 0.32 -2.86
C VAL A 28 12.66 0.82 -1.63
N ALA A 29 11.35 0.99 -1.72
CA ALA A 29 10.52 1.48 -0.62
C ALA A 29 9.03 1.21 -0.85
N VAL A 30 8.26 1.06 0.23
CA VAL A 30 6.79 1.10 0.19
C VAL A 30 6.27 2.32 0.93
N ILE A 31 5.51 3.17 0.23
CA ILE A 31 5.04 4.45 0.75
C ILE A 31 3.53 4.39 0.95
N ILE A 32 3.07 4.64 2.17
CA ILE A 32 1.65 4.74 2.50
C ILE A 32 1.09 6.09 2.03
N GLY A 33 0.02 6.05 1.24
CA GLY A 33 -0.67 7.20 0.65
C GLY A 33 -1.97 7.57 1.36
N ARG A 34 -3.02 7.89 0.58
CA ARG A 34 -4.33 8.27 1.13
C ARG A 34 -5.09 7.06 1.69
N SER A 35 -5.79 7.28 2.80
CA SER A 35 -6.75 6.32 3.35
C SER A 35 -8.18 6.67 2.88
N TYR A 36 -8.95 5.65 2.53
CA TYR A 36 -10.37 5.75 2.17
C TYR A 36 -11.19 4.84 3.10
N GLY A 37 -11.65 5.42 4.21
CA GLY A 37 -12.48 4.72 5.20
C GLY A 37 -13.81 4.25 4.61
N GLY A 38 -14.28 3.07 5.04
CA GLY A 38 -15.54 2.48 4.58
C GLY A 38 -15.53 1.98 3.13
N LYS A 39 -14.41 2.11 2.40
CA LYS A 39 -14.24 1.54 1.06
C LYS A 39 -13.62 0.14 1.16
N SER A 40 -13.99 -0.74 0.25
CA SER A 40 -13.47 -2.11 0.19
C SER A 40 -12.95 -2.43 -1.21
N LEU A 41 -12.00 -3.37 -1.29
CA LEU A 41 -11.62 -4.00 -2.57
C LEU A 41 -12.77 -4.82 -3.17
N GLY A 42 -13.78 -5.15 -2.36
CA GLY A 42 -14.92 -6.00 -2.73
C GLY A 42 -14.62 -7.49 -2.59
N GLN A 43 -15.62 -8.32 -2.94
CA GLN A 43 -15.48 -9.78 -3.10
C GLN A 43 -14.94 -10.52 -1.86
N GLY A 44 -15.21 -10.04 -0.64
CA GLY A 44 -14.73 -10.68 0.58
C GLY A 44 -13.21 -10.58 0.78
N SER A 45 -12.55 -9.61 0.15
CA SER A 45 -11.12 -9.37 0.31
C SER A 45 -10.75 -9.18 1.78
N ALA A 46 -9.83 -10.00 2.27
CA ALA A 46 -9.35 -9.94 3.65
C ALA A 46 -8.47 -8.70 3.91
N THR A 47 -8.37 -8.29 5.18
CA THR A 47 -7.36 -7.33 5.62
C THR A 47 -5.96 -7.79 5.19
N GLY A 48 -5.17 -6.88 4.62
CA GLY A 48 -3.87 -7.15 4.02
C GLY A 48 -3.90 -7.50 2.53
N ALA A 49 -5.08 -7.73 1.93
CA ALA A 49 -5.20 -7.92 0.49
C ALA A 49 -4.67 -6.69 -0.28
N ILE A 50 -4.05 -6.91 -1.43
CA ILE A 50 -3.46 -5.85 -2.26
C ILE A 50 -3.99 -5.95 -3.68
N LYS A 51 -4.26 -4.78 -4.26
CA LYS A 51 -4.61 -4.64 -5.67
C LYS A 51 -3.74 -3.57 -6.31
N VAL A 52 -2.94 -3.98 -7.30
CA VAL A 52 -2.21 -3.06 -8.16
C VAL A 52 -3.20 -2.32 -9.04
N GLN A 53 -3.12 -0.99 -9.05
CA GLN A 53 -3.99 -0.14 -9.85
C GLN A 53 -3.36 0.19 -11.20
N ARG A 54 -2.07 0.53 -11.21
CA ARG A 54 -1.31 0.83 -12.44
C ARG A 54 0.19 0.87 -12.18
N LYS A 55 0.97 0.69 -13.25
CA LYS A 55 2.40 1.03 -13.28
C LYS A 55 2.58 2.54 -13.37
N ILE A 56 3.61 3.07 -12.73
CA ILE A 56 4.01 4.48 -12.79
C ILE A 56 5.52 4.54 -13.02
N SER A 57 6.03 5.70 -13.45
CA SER A 57 7.49 5.89 -13.53
C SER A 57 8.13 5.62 -12.16
N GLY A 58 9.07 4.68 -12.12
CA GLY A 58 9.77 4.27 -10.90
C GLY A 58 8.96 3.41 -9.92
N GLY A 59 7.88 2.74 -10.36
CA GLY A 59 7.23 1.71 -9.53
C GLY A 59 5.77 1.41 -9.83
N LEU A 60 5.02 1.04 -8.79
CA LEU A 60 3.61 0.63 -8.86
C LEU A 60 2.75 1.50 -7.92
N LYS A 61 1.58 1.92 -8.41
CA LYS A 61 0.49 2.42 -7.55
C LYS A 61 -0.44 1.25 -7.23
N ALA A 62 -0.68 1.02 -5.94
CA ALA A 62 -1.57 -0.03 -5.46
C ALA A 62 -2.44 0.47 -4.29
N VAL A 63 -3.38 -0.37 -3.88
CA VAL A 63 -4.19 -0.19 -2.67
C VAL A 63 -4.15 -1.48 -1.85
N THR A 64 -4.14 -1.35 -0.53
CA THR A 64 -4.31 -2.47 0.41
C THR A 64 -5.61 -2.34 1.19
N GLN A 65 -6.26 -3.47 1.46
CA GLN A 65 -7.42 -3.55 2.33
C GLN A 65 -6.96 -3.50 3.79
N SER A 66 -7.33 -2.44 4.51
CA SER A 66 -7.22 -2.37 5.97
C SER A 66 -8.54 -2.75 6.63
N GLU A 67 -8.53 -2.89 7.96
CA GLU A 67 -9.75 -3.13 8.75
C GLU A 67 -10.78 -2.01 8.62
N LYS A 68 -10.32 -0.77 8.38
CA LYS A 68 -11.18 0.42 8.32
C LYS A 68 -11.55 0.84 6.90
N GLY A 69 -10.93 0.23 5.89
CA GLY A 69 -11.19 0.53 4.49
C GLY A 69 -9.96 0.36 3.59
N LEU A 70 -9.85 1.14 2.52
CA LEU A 70 -8.69 1.07 1.62
C LEU A 70 -7.57 2.01 2.04
N GLN A 71 -6.33 1.58 1.81
CA GLN A 71 -5.14 2.38 2.00
C GLN A 71 -4.33 2.37 0.71
N GLU A 72 -4.07 3.54 0.12
CA GLU A 72 -3.14 3.63 -1.01
C GLU A 72 -1.73 3.30 -0.55
N ILE A 73 -1.00 2.59 -1.41
CA ILE A 73 0.42 2.33 -1.25
C ILE A 73 1.13 2.54 -2.59
N PHE A 74 2.36 3.04 -2.53
CA PHE A 74 3.23 3.19 -3.68
C PHE A 74 4.46 2.33 -3.46
N ILE A 75 4.69 1.37 -4.34
CA ILE A 75 5.84 0.48 -4.30
C ILE A 75 6.87 1.09 -5.25
N ARG A 76 7.92 1.69 -4.70
CA ARG A 76 9.05 2.16 -5.52
C ARG A 76 9.93 0.97 -5.82
N THR A 77 10.23 0.79 -7.10
CA THR A 77 11.20 -0.21 -7.54
C THR A 77 12.50 0.48 -7.92
N GLU A 78 13.58 -0.28 -8.04
CA GLU A 78 14.77 0.17 -8.72
C GLU A 78 14.39 0.64 -10.14
N ALA A 79 15.13 1.61 -10.66
CA ALA A 79 14.91 2.08 -12.02
C ALA A 79 15.25 0.92 -12.97
N GLY A 80 14.22 0.40 -13.64
CA GLY A 80 14.39 -0.28 -14.92
C GLY A 80 14.46 0.76 -16.02
#